data_AF-A0A920MF00-F1
#
_entry.id   AF-A0A920MF00-F1
#
_cell.length_a   1.000
_cell.length_b   1.000
_cell.length_c   1.000
_cell.angle_alpha   90.00
_cell.angle_beta   90.00
_cell.angle_gamma   90.00
#
_symmetry.space_group_name_H-M   'P 1'
#
loop_
_entity.id
_entity.type
_entity.pdbx_description
1 polymer ?
#
loop_
_entity_poly.entity_id
_entity_poly.type
_entity_poly.pdbx_seq_one_letter_code
_entity_poly.pdbx_strand_id
1 'polypeptide(L)'
;MKKLNDYWWELREKYQGVASPIDRPADAFDPGAKYHIPGNTPYTRYYLARVLQYQFHEALCESMGNEGNLHECSIYANDEAGVRLRNMLSVGRVSLGLMHSRKYWSRTLSGNLTKLLCAT
;
A
#
# COMPACT_ATOMS: atom_id res chain seq x y z
N MET A 1 -9.15 -15.67 28.74
CA MET A 1 -8.40 -14.52 28.16
C MET A 1 -6.89 -14.71 28.19
N LYS A 2 -6.30 -15.40 29.19
CA LYS A 2 -4.86 -15.70 29.28
C LYS A 2 -4.16 -16.00 27.95
N LYS A 3 -4.72 -16.92 27.13
CA LYS A 3 -4.16 -17.28 25.81
C LYS A 3 -4.06 -16.13 24.80
N LEU A 4 -4.93 -15.11 24.85
CA LEU A 4 -4.93 -14.01 23.89
C LEU A 4 -3.83 -12.98 24.19
N ASN A 5 -3.66 -12.62 25.46
CA ASN A 5 -2.66 -11.63 25.85
C ASN A 5 -1.25 -12.21 25.78
N ASP A 6 -1.07 -13.47 26.18
CA ASP A 6 0.20 -14.18 26.06
C ASP A 6 0.64 -14.26 24.59
N TYR A 7 -0.28 -14.65 23.69
CA TYR A 7 0.02 -14.72 22.26
C TYR A 7 0.28 -13.35 21.63
N TRP A 8 -0.41 -12.30 22.08
CA TRP A 8 -0.12 -10.93 21.67
C TRP A 8 1.34 -10.55 21.97
N TRP A 9 1.83 -10.88 23.17
CA TRP A 9 3.22 -10.60 23.54
C TRP A 9 4.24 -11.49 22.82
N GLU A 10 3.91 -12.76 22.55
CA GLU A 10 4.73 -13.64 21.71
C GLU A 10 4.94 -13.02 20.30
N LEU A 11 3.87 -12.50 19.69
CA LEU A 11 3.95 -11.85 18.38
C LEU A 11 4.72 -10.52 18.43
N ARG A 12 4.55 -9.74 19.50
CA ARG A 12 5.28 -8.48 19.72
C ARG A 12 6.78 -8.71 19.82
N GLU A 13 7.18 -9.73 20.55
CA GLU A 13 8.58 -10.11 20.67
C GLU A 13 9.13 -10.61 19.33
N LYS A 14 8.41 -11.55 18.68
CA LYS A 14 8.84 -12.14 17.41
C LYS A 14 9.01 -11.13 16.27
N TYR A 15 8.04 -10.23 16.08
CA TYR A 15 8.01 -9.35 14.90
C TYR A 15 8.56 -7.95 15.17
N GLN A 16 8.54 -7.49 16.42
CA GLN A 16 8.97 -6.12 16.77
C GLN A 16 10.17 -6.08 17.70
N GLY A 17 10.56 -7.22 18.30
CA GLY A 17 11.64 -7.26 19.28
C GLY A 17 11.31 -6.50 20.57
N VAL A 18 10.02 -6.40 20.94
CA VAL A 18 9.57 -5.65 22.11
C VAL A 18 8.89 -6.56 23.13
N ALA A 19 9.38 -6.52 24.38
CA ALA A 19 8.79 -7.20 25.52
C ALA A 19 7.93 -6.25 26.39
N SER A 20 7.14 -6.82 27.28
CA SER A 20 6.43 -6.05 28.30
C SER A 20 7.41 -5.55 29.37
N PRO A 21 7.35 -4.28 29.81
CA PRO A 21 8.21 -3.78 30.88
C PRO A 21 7.83 -4.30 32.28
N ILE A 22 6.65 -4.91 32.41
CA ILE A 22 6.11 -5.47 33.66
C ILE A 22 5.39 -6.79 33.39
N ASP A 23 5.21 -7.59 34.42
CA ASP A 23 4.33 -8.77 34.35
C ASP A 23 2.87 -8.36 34.10
N ARG A 24 2.18 -9.13 33.27
CA ARG A 24 0.78 -8.87 32.92
C ARG A 24 -0.15 -9.70 33.81
N PRO A 25 -1.20 -9.09 34.40
CA PRO A 25 -2.17 -9.84 35.18
C PRO A 25 -2.96 -10.80 34.28
N ALA A 26 -3.52 -11.86 34.88
CA ALA A 26 -4.16 -12.96 34.13
C ALA A 26 -5.42 -12.54 33.34
N ASP A 27 -6.02 -11.41 33.69
CA ASP A 27 -7.19 -10.79 33.06
C ASP A 27 -6.84 -9.63 32.11
N ALA A 28 -5.55 -9.38 31.85
CA ALA A 28 -5.11 -8.36 30.90
C ALA A 28 -5.61 -8.64 29.47
N PHE A 29 -5.91 -7.55 28.76
CA PHE A 29 -6.21 -7.53 27.33
C PHE A 29 -5.58 -6.31 26.66
N ASP A 30 -4.25 -6.29 26.60
CA ASP A 30 -3.44 -5.22 26.01
C ASP A 30 -3.82 -4.84 24.56
N PRO A 31 -4.14 -5.77 23.63
CA PRO A 31 -4.60 -5.37 22.30
C PRO A 31 -5.88 -4.51 22.33
N GLY A 32 -6.73 -4.64 23.35
CA GLY A 32 -7.91 -3.81 23.53
C GLY A 32 -7.61 -2.32 23.73
N ALA A 33 -6.39 -1.98 24.18
CA ALA A 33 -5.95 -0.60 24.33
C ALA A 33 -5.57 0.07 22.99
N LYS A 34 -5.52 -0.67 21.88
CA LYS A 34 -5.26 -0.13 20.54
C LYS A 34 -6.57 0.11 19.80
N TYR A 35 -6.94 1.37 19.56
CA TYR A 35 -8.18 1.83 18.91
C TYR A 35 -8.77 0.90 17.82
N HIS A 36 -7.94 0.42 16.90
CA HIS A 36 -8.39 -0.40 15.77
C HIS A 36 -9.01 -1.75 16.17
N ILE A 37 -8.66 -2.29 17.34
CA ILE A 37 -9.18 -3.55 17.87
C ILE A 37 -10.65 -3.37 18.33
N PRO A 38 -11.00 -2.51 19.32
CA PRO A 38 -12.39 -2.28 19.68
C PRO A 38 -13.18 -1.53 18.59
N GLY A 39 -12.50 -0.73 17.76
CA GLY A 39 -13.11 -0.03 16.63
C GLY A 39 -13.36 -0.89 15.39
N ASN A 40 -13.15 -2.22 15.47
CA ASN A 40 -13.33 -3.20 14.38
C ASN A 40 -12.82 -2.71 13.01
N THR A 41 -11.64 -2.10 13.02
CA THR A 41 -11.10 -1.37 11.89
C THR A 41 -9.86 -2.11 11.36
N PRO A 42 -9.87 -2.64 10.11
CA PRO A 42 -8.77 -3.49 9.63
C PRO A 42 -7.40 -2.81 9.66
N TYR A 43 -6.38 -3.49 10.19
CA TYR A 43 -5.03 -2.92 10.37
C TYR A 43 -4.11 -3.14 9.15
N THR A 44 -4.31 -4.22 8.39
CA THR A 44 -3.47 -4.58 7.22
C THR A 44 -3.35 -3.47 6.18
N ARG A 45 -4.37 -2.60 6.09
CA ARG A 45 -4.35 -1.44 5.19
C ARG A 45 -3.15 -0.51 5.41
N TYR A 46 -2.66 -0.37 6.65
CA TYR A 46 -1.50 0.50 6.94
C TYR A 46 -0.21 -0.11 6.43
N TYR A 47 -0.06 -1.44 6.54
CA TYR A 47 1.10 -2.15 5.99
C TYR A 47 1.15 -2.00 4.47
N LEU A 48 0.04 -2.31 3.78
CA LEU A 48 -0.03 -2.19 2.33
C LEU A 48 0.14 -0.74 1.85
N ALA A 49 -0.52 0.21 2.52
CA ALA A 49 -0.39 1.64 2.18
C ALA A 49 1.05 2.12 2.27
N ARG A 50 1.85 1.64 3.24
CA ARG A 50 3.26 2.03 3.36
C ARG A 50 4.10 1.55 2.19
N VAL A 51 3.88 0.32 1.72
CA VAL A 51 4.59 -0.21 0.54
C VAL A 51 4.18 0.56 -0.72
N LEU A 52 2.88 0.71 -0.94
CA LEU A 52 2.34 1.41 -2.12
C LEU A 52 2.72 2.90 -2.14
N GLN A 53 2.80 3.55 -0.98
CA GLN A 53 3.23 4.94 -0.87
C GLN A 53 4.60 5.15 -1.52
N TYR A 54 5.58 4.29 -1.24
CA TYR A 54 6.91 4.41 -1.83
C TYR A 54 6.93 3.99 -3.30
N GLN A 55 6.21 2.95 -3.68
CA GLN A 55 6.13 2.54 -5.10
C GLN A 55 5.52 3.65 -5.98
N PHE A 56 4.48 4.32 -5.51
CA PHE A 56 3.88 5.44 -6.23
C PHE A 56 4.79 6.66 -6.25
N HIS A 57 5.45 6.99 -5.13
CA HIS A 57 6.38 8.11 -5.08
C HIS A 57 7.56 7.89 -6.03
N GLU A 58 8.19 6.72 -5.99
CA GLU A 58 9.27 6.31 -6.89
C GLU A 58 8.85 6.42 -8.36
N ALA A 59 7.75 5.78 -8.75
CA ALA A 59 7.28 5.81 -10.14
C ALA A 59 6.95 7.23 -10.65
N LEU A 60 6.43 8.10 -9.78
CA LEU A 60 6.17 9.50 -10.13
C LEU A 60 7.48 10.27 -10.29
N CYS A 61 8.43 10.11 -9.36
CA CYS A 61 9.74 10.75 -9.41
C CYS A 61 10.55 10.34 -10.65
N GLU A 62 10.57 9.05 -10.98
CA GLU A 62 11.21 8.55 -12.20
C GLU A 62 10.58 9.14 -13.45
N SER A 63 9.24 9.28 -13.49
CA SER A 63 8.56 9.87 -14.64
C SER A 63 8.89 11.35 -14.87
N MET A 64 9.33 12.05 -13.81
CA MET A 64 9.78 13.44 -13.87
C MET A 64 11.27 13.56 -14.25
N GLY A 65 11.98 12.45 -14.43
CA GLY A 65 13.41 12.43 -14.67
C GLY A 65 14.24 12.78 -13.44
N ASN A 66 13.75 12.50 -12.23
CA ASN A 66 14.53 12.74 -11.01
C ASN A 66 15.73 11.78 -10.92
N GLU A 67 16.95 12.33 -11.03
CA GLU A 67 18.21 11.57 -10.91
C GLU A 67 18.79 11.59 -9.48
N GLY A 68 18.24 12.41 -8.58
CA GLY A 68 18.68 12.55 -7.20
C GLY A 68 18.11 11.50 -6.24
N ASN A 69 18.38 11.65 -4.94
CA ASN A 69 17.86 10.71 -3.96
C ASN A 69 16.33 10.77 -3.87
N LEU A 70 15.67 9.60 -3.80
CA LEU A 70 14.20 9.51 -3.80
C LEU A 70 13.53 10.32 -2.67
N HIS A 71 14.18 10.43 -1.51
CA HIS A 71 13.64 11.17 -0.37
C HIS A 71 13.70 12.70 -0.53
N GLU A 72 14.43 13.20 -1.54
CA GLU A 72 14.53 14.62 -1.89
C GLU A 72 13.60 14.99 -3.05
N CYS A 73 13.13 14.01 -3.81
CA CYS A 73 12.18 14.22 -4.90
C CYS A 73 10.87 14.84 -4.39
N SER A 74 10.39 15.87 -5.09
CA SER A 74 9.11 16.52 -4.85
C SER A 74 8.27 16.53 -6.12
N ILE A 75 7.03 16.04 -6.02
CA ILE A 75 6.04 16.07 -7.11
C ILE A 75 5.26 17.39 -7.17
N TYR A 76 5.64 18.38 -6.36
CA TYR A 76 4.94 19.67 -6.28
C TYR A 76 4.95 20.40 -7.62
N ALA A 77 3.79 20.94 -8.02
CA ALA A 77 3.60 21.70 -9.26
C ALA A 77 4.05 20.97 -10.54
N ASN A 78 4.08 19.64 -10.54
CA ASN A 78 4.37 18.85 -11.74
C ASN A 78 3.09 18.31 -12.37
N ASP A 79 2.73 18.85 -13.54
CA ASP A 79 1.51 18.48 -14.25
C ASP A 79 1.51 17.02 -14.73
N GLU A 80 2.66 16.50 -15.15
CA GLU A 80 2.77 15.11 -15.62
C GLU A 80 2.50 14.11 -14.48
N ALA A 81 3.10 14.33 -13.32
CA ALA A 81 2.85 13.54 -12.12
C ALA A 81 1.36 13.60 -11.72
N GLY A 82 0.76 14.79 -11.81
CA GLY A 82 -0.67 14.99 -11.60
C GLY A 82 -1.56 14.20 -12.55
N VAL A 83 -1.23 14.18 -13.85
CA VAL A 83 -1.94 13.38 -14.86
C VAL A 83 -1.84 11.89 -14.56
N ARG A 84 -0.64 11.39 -14.26
CA ARG A 84 -0.39 9.97 -13.94
C ARG A 84 -1.17 9.53 -12.69
N LEU A 85 -1.09 10.33 -11.63
CA LEU A 85 -1.81 10.06 -10.38
C LEU A 85 -3.33 10.07 -10.59
N ARG A 86 -3.86 11.07 -11.31
CA ARG A 86 -5.30 11.16 -11.65
C ARG A 86 -5.76 9.96 -12.46
N ASN A 87 -5.00 9.54 -13.46
CA ASN A 87 -5.34 8.40 -14.29
C ASN A 87 -5.46 7.13 -13.44
N MET A 88 -4.48 6.85 -12.57
CA MET A 88 -4.53 5.71 -11.65
C MET A 88 -5.76 5.79 -10.73
N LEU A 89 -6.01 6.94 -10.11
CA LEU A 89 -7.13 7.12 -9.17
C LEU A 89 -8.50 7.04 -9.85
N SER A 90 -8.62 7.46 -11.12
CA SER A 90 -9.89 7.48 -11.87
C SER A 90 -10.47 6.09 -12.14
N VAL A 91 -9.62 5.06 -12.12
CA VAL A 91 -10.01 3.67 -12.36
C VAL A 91 -10.84 3.10 -11.20
N GLY A 92 -10.54 3.51 -9.96
CA GLY A 92 -11.20 3.02 -8.75
C GLY A 92 -11.23 1.49 -8.65
N ARG A 93 -12.30 0.94 -8.08
CA ARG A 93 -12.48 -0.52 -7.88
C ARG A 93 -12.82 -1.28 -9.18
N VAL A 94 -12.97 -0.60 -10.31
CA VAL A 94 -13.60 -1.15 -11.53
C VAL A 94 -12.63 -1.98 -12.41
N SER A 95 -11.31 -1.87 -12.21
CA SER A 95 -10.31 -2.44 -13.12
C SER A 95 -10.09 -3.95 -13.07
N LEU A 96 -10.43 -4.65 -11.99
CA LEU A 96 -10.13 -6.09 -11.93
C LEU A 96 -10.86 -6.89 -13.03
N GLY A 97 -12.02 -6.40 -13.50
CA GLY A 97 -12.75 -6.98 -14.65
C GLY A 97 -12.34 -6.42 -16.02
N LEU A 98 -11.68 -5.26 -16.08
CA LEU A 98 -11.34 -4.57 -17.34
C LEU A 98 -9.92 -4.88 -17.84
N MET A 99 -9.02 -5.38 -17.00
CA MET A 99 -7.71 -5.90 -17.46
C MET A 99 -7.86 -7.05 -18.48
N HIS A 100 -9.01 -7.73 -18.52
CA HIS A 100 -9.35 -8.77 -19.50
C HIS A 100 -10.14 -8.26 -20.72
N SER A 101 -10.52 -6.97 -20.78
CA SER A 101 -11.28 -6.43 -21.90
C SER A 101 -10.35 -5.79 -22.93
N ARG A 102 -10.21 -6.45 -24.09
CA ARG A 102 -9.52 -5.97 -25.30
C ARG A 102 -9.82 -4.50 -25.66
N LYS A 103 -11.00 -3.99 -25.29
CA LYS A 103 -11.43 -2.60 -25.54
C LYS A 103 -10.70 -1.54 -24.71
N TYR A 104 -10.16 -1.89 -23.53
CA TYR A 104 -9.46 -0.92 -22.68
C TYR A 104 -8.07 -0.61 -23.27
N TRP A 105 -7.33 -1.65 -23.67
CA TRP A 105 -6.01 -1.53 -24.29
C TRP A 105 -6.01 -0.82 -25.65
N SER A 106 -7.12 -0.89 -26.41
CA SER A 106 -7.21 -0.21 -27.72
C SER A 106 -7.46 1.30 -27.62
N ARG A 107 -7.86 1.82 -26.45
CA ARG A 107 -8.17 3.25 -26.26
C ARG A 107 -7.05 4.03 -25.59
N THR A 108 -6.13 3.37 -24.89
CA THR A 108 -5.01 4.01 -24.17
C THR A 108 -3.67 3.95 -24.91
N LEU A 109 -3.50 3.08 -25.91
CA LEU A 109 -2.28 3.01 -26.72
C LEU A 109 -2.58 3.33 -28.18
N SER A 110 -2.25 4.54 -28.62
CA SER A 110 -2.08 4.83 -30.04
C SER A 110 -0.66 4.45 -30.46
N GLY A 111 -0.53 3.44 -31.32
CA GLY A 111 0.74 3.08 -31.95
C GLY A 111 1.13 1.60 -31.81
N ASN A 112 2.23 1.23 -32.47
CA ASN A 112 2.73 -0.13 -32.72
C ASN A 112 2.96 -1.05 -31.49
N LEU A 113 2.69 -0.59 -30.28
CA LEU A 113 2.81 -1.38 -29.04
C LEU A 113 1.73 -2.45 -28.90
N THR A 114 0.61 -2.38 -29.64
CA THR A 114 -0.46 -3.40 -29.58
C THR A 114 -0.04 -4.76 -30.14
N LYS A 115 1.02 -4.83 -30.95
CA LYS A 115 1.48 -6.09 -31.57
C LYS A 115 2.43 -6.91 -30.68
N LEU A 116 3.04 -6.33 -29.65
CA LEU A 116 4.01 -7.05 -28.82
C LEU A 116 3.38 -7.86 -27.68
N LEU A 117 2.18 -7.49 -27.21
CA LEU A 117 1.56 -8.05 -26.00
C LEU A 117 0.42 -9.07 -26.28
N CYS A 118 0.12 -9.36 -27.55
CA CYS A 118 -0.92 -10.32 -27.96
C CYS A 118 -0.36 -11.62 -28.55
N ALA A 119 0.94 -11.88 -28.37
CA ALA A 119 1.63 -13.09 -28.84
C ALA A 119 2.10 -13.98 -27.68
N THR A 120 1.22 -14.22 -26.71
CA THR A 120 1.17 -15.41 -25.84
C THR A 120 -0.23 -15.50 -25.24
#